data_AF-A0A382WQY8-F1
#
_entry.id   AF-A0A382WQY8-F1
#
_cell.length_a   1.000
_cell.length_b   1.000
_cell.length_c   1.000
_cell.angle_alpha   90.00
_cell.angle_beta   90.00
_cell.angle_gamma   90.00
#
_symmetry.space_group_name_H-M   'P 1'
#
loop_
_entity.id
_entity.type
_entity.pdbx_description
1 polymer ?
#
loop_
_entity_poly.entity_id
_entity_poly.type
_entity_poly.pdbx_seq_one_letter_code
_entity_poly.pdbx_strand_id
1 'polypeptide(L)'
;MSTQIEINKRLVNYLQTVGYRRDPIIDKLVKETKALGSLAQMQIAPEQGQFLEIIVAISKAKKCLEIGRFTGLSTLCMARGLTDDGKIISIDNS
;
A
#
# COMPACT_ATOMS: atom_id res chain seq x y z
N MET A 1 -25.90 -22.12 -0.73
CA MET A 1 -24.52 -22.58 -1.00
C MET A 1 -23.67 -21.36 -1.28
N SER A 2 -22.58 -21.17 -0.55
CA SER A 2 -21.72 -19.99 -0.69
C SER A 2 -20.96 -20.07 -2.02
N THR A 3 -21.29 -19.22 -2.99
CA THR A 3 -20.50 -19.09 -4.23
C THR A 3 -19.37 -18.10 -4.00
N GLN A 4 -18.16 -18.62 -3.77
CA GLN A 4 -16.97 -17.77 -3.74
C GLN A 4 -16.59 -17.36 -5.16
N ILE A 5 -16.14 -16.10 -5.31
CA ILE A 5 -15.62 -15.59 -6.58
C ILE A 5 -14.22 -16.18 -6.80
N GLU A 6 -14.00 -16.79 -7.96
CA GLU A 6 -12.67 -17.27 -8.36
C GLU A 6 -11.75 -16.11 -8.72
N ILE A 7 -10.54 -16.07 -8.13
CA ILE A 7 -9.51 -15.08 -8.47
C ILE A 7 -8.72 -15.58 -9.68
N ASN A 8 -9.10 -15.09 -10.87
CA ASN A 8 -8.40 -15.36 -12.13
C ASN A 8 -7.72 -14.10 -12.68
N LYS A 9 -6.90 -14.27 -13.74
CA LYS A 9 -6.14 -13.17 -14.38
C LYS A 9 -7.02 -12.02 -14.85
N ARG A 10 -8.24 -12.30 -15.33
CA ARG A 10 -9.18 -11.26 -15.78
C ARG A 10 -9.63 -10.40 -14.61
N LEU A 11 -9.95 -11.00 -13.48
CA LEU A 11 -10.36 -10.28 -12.28
C LEU A 11 -9.20 -9.46 -11.69
N VAL A 12 -7.99 -10.03 -11.64
CA VAL A 12 -6.78 -9.31 -11.19
C VAL A 12 -6.53 -8.07 -12.06
N ASN A 13 -6.55 -8.22 -13.39
CA ASN A 13 -6.38 -7.08 -14.30
C ASN A 13 -7.47 -6.01 -14.13
N TYR A 14 -8.72 -6.44 -13.91
CA TYR A 14 -9.82 -5.52 -13.62
C TYR A 14 -9.51 -4.72 -12.35
N LEU A 15 -9.19 -5.40 -11.24
CA LEU A 15 -8.86 -4.76 -9.97
C LEU A 15 -7.66 -3.82 -10.06
N GLN A 16 -6.61 -4.17 -10.80
CA GLN A 16 -5.46 -3.29 -11.02
C GLN A 16 -5.83 -2.03 -11.85
N THR A 17 -6.80 -2.16 -12.76
CA THR A 17 -7.23 -1.05 -13.62
C THR A 17 -8.20 -0.12 -12.90
N VAL A 18 -9.10 -0.64 -12.06
CA VAL A 18 -10.18 0.14 -11.44
C VAL A 18 -10.02 0.37 -9.94
N GLY A 19 -9.28 -0.50 -9.26
CA GLY A 19 -9.17 -0.52 -7.80
C GLY A 19 -8.17 0.50 -7.26
N TYR A 20 -7.17 0.87 -8.05
CA TYR A 20 -6.21 1.90 -7.69
C TYR A 20 -6.65 3.28 -8.19
N ARG A 21 -6.77 4.25 -7.27
CA ARG A 21 -6.96 5.66 -7.61
C ARG A 21 -5.60 6.30 -7.80
N ARG A 22 -5.30 6.78 -9.02
CA ARG A 22 -3.99 7.35 -9.34
C ARG A 22 -3.61 8.48 -8.41
N ASP A 23 -2.33 8.47 -8.02
CA ASP A 23 -1.73 9.49 -7.19
C ASP A 23 -0.30 9.75 -7.67
N PRO A 24 0.06 10.99 -8.06
CA PRO A 24 1.37 11.28 -8.65
C PRO A 24 2.57 10.92 -7.77
N ILE A 25 2.43 11.00 -6.44
CA ILE A 25 3.51 10.71 -5.50
C ILE A 25 3.68 9.19 -5.39
N ILE A 26 2.58 8.46 -5.23
CA ILE A 26 2.60 6.99 -5.19
C ILE A 26 3.09 6.44 -6.52
N ASP A 27 2.60 6.95 -7.66
CA ASP A 27 2.98 6.51 -9.00
C ASP A 27 4.49 6.72 -9.23
N LYS A 28 5.03 7.87 -8.78
CA LYS A 28 6.47 8.13 -8.84
C LYS A 28 7.26 7.16 -7.99
N LEU A 29 6.85 6.94 -6.72
CA LEU A 29 7.51 5.99 -5.83
C LEU A 29 7.51 4.57 -6.41
N VAL A 30 6.37 4.10 -6.91
CA VAL A 30 6.23 2.78 -7.57
C VAL A 30 7.15 2.68 -8.78
N LYS A 31 7.25 3.75 -9.58
CA LYS A 31 8.15 3.78 -10.74
C LYS A 31 9.62 3.69 -10.33
N GLU A 32 10.02 4.40 -9.28
CA GLU A 32 11.40 4.37 -8.76
C GLU A 32 11.74 3.02 -8.15
N THR A 33 10.84 2.43 -7.35
CA THR A 33 11.03 1.08 -6.79
C THR A 33 11.15 0.02 -7.89
N LYS A 34 10.37 0.12 -8.97
CA LYS A 34 10.51 -0.77 -10.14
C LYS A 34 11.89 -0.72 -10.78
N ALA A 35 12.59 0.41 -10.70
CA ALA A 35 13.95 0.52 -11.23
C ALA A 35 14.99 -0.30 -10.43
N LEU A 36 14.63 -0.81 -9.25
CA LEU A 36 15.48 -1.72 -8.44
C LEU A 36 15.52 -3.16 -8.96
N GLY A 37 14.85 -3.46 -10.09
CA GLY A 37 14.89 -4.76 -10.72
C GLY A 37 14.18 -5.83 -9.91
N SER A 38 14.85 -6.95 -9.64
CA SER A 38 14.25 -8.08 -8.91
C SER A 38 13.77 -7.70 -7.51
N LEU A 39 14.43 -6.77 -6.81
CA LEU A 39 14.02 -6.35 -5.47
C LEU A 39 12.62 -5.71 -5.43
N ALA A 40 12.15 -5.15 -6.55
CA ALA A 40 10.85 -4.49 -6.63
C ALA A 40 9.66 -5.43 -6.31
N GLN A 41 9.85 -6.75 -6.40
CA GLN A 41 8.82 -7.74 -6.05
C GLN A 41 8.41 -7.71 -4.57
N MET A 42 9.22 -7.09 -3.69
CA MET A 42 8.91 -6.89 -2.27
C MET A 42 7.87 -5.79 -2.04
N GLN A 43 7.60 -4.95 -3.04
CA GLN A 43 6.67 -3.85 -2.91
C GLN A 43 5.21 -4.34 -2.93
N ILE A 44 4.40 -3.85 -1.98
CA ILE A 44 2.95 -4.05 -2.02
C ILE A 44 2.32 -3.42 -3.27
N ALA A 45 1.14 -3.91 -3.67
CA ALA A 45 0.39 -3.28 -4.75
C ALA A 45 -0.14 -1.89 -4.33
N PRO A 46 -0.21 -0.89 -5.23
CA PRO A 46 -0.71 0.45 -4.90
C PRO A 46 -2.11 0.46 -4.27
N GLU A 47 -3.02 -0.39 -4.77
CA GLU A 47 -4.37 -0.57 -4.23
C GLU A 47 -4.36 -1.16 -2.80
N GLN A 48 -3.37 -1.98 -2.45
CA GLN A 48 -3.20 -2.45 -1.07
C GLN A 48 -2.74 -1.31 -0.16
N GLY A 49 -1.89 -0.41 -0.65
CA GLY A 49 -1.53 0.81 0.07
C GLY A 49 -2.77 1.66 0.39
N GLN A 50 -3.62 1.91 -0.60
CA GLN A 50 -4.87 2.66 -0.39
C GLN A 50 -5.83 1.98 0.59
N PHE A 51 -5.84 0.64 0.60
CA PHE A 51 -6.59 -0.10 1.62
C PHE A 51 -6.04 0.13 3.04
N LEU A 52 -4.71 0.17 3.22
CA LEU A 52 -4.09 0.51 4.50
C LEU A 52 -4.42 1.93 4.95
N GLU A 53 -4.41 2.91 4.02
CA GLU A 53 -4.84 4.29 4.30
C GLU A 53 -6.27 4.32 4.87
N ILE A 54 -7.20 3.57 4.25
CA ILE A 54 -8.58 3.44 4.74
C ILE A 54 -8.60 2.83 6.14
N ILE A 55 -7.88 1.72 6.38
CA ILE A 55 -7.84 1.06 7.71
C ILE A 55 -7.35 2.03 8.79
N VAL A 56 -6.27 2.77 8.53
CA VAL A 56 -5.72 3.74 9.49
C VAL A 56 -6.74 4.86 9.76
N ALA A 57 -7.35 5.40 8.72
CA ALA A 57 -8.34 6.48 8.85
C ALA A 57 -9.58 6.04 9.65
N ILE A 58 -10.17 4.88 9.35
CA ILE A 58 -11.38 4.40 10.03
C ILE A 58 -11.11 3.95 11.47
N SER A 59 -9.91 3.43 11.74
CA SER A 59 -9.50 3.01 13.08
C SER A 59 -9.17 4.20 14.00
N LYS A 60 -9.01 5.41 13.44
CA LYS A 60 -8.53 6.59 14.15
C LYS A 60 -7.22 6.32 14.90
N ALA A 61 -6.36 5.50 14.30
CA ALA A 61 -5.07 5.19 14.86
C ALA A 61 -4.24 6.47 15.02
N LYS A 62 -3.55 6.62 16.14
CA LYS A 62 -2.58 7.71 16.38
C LYS A 62 -1.13 7.24 16.35
N LYS A 63 -0.92 5.94 16.46
CA LYS A 63 0.40 5.30 16.50
C LYS A 63 0.34 4.04 15.67
N CYS A 64 1.14 3.98 14.62
CA CYS A 64 1.33 2.77 13.82
C CYS A 64 2.77 2.27 13.99
N LEU A 65 2.93 0.95 14.06
CA LEU A 65 4.22 0.27 13.99
C LEU A 65 4.26 -0.49 12.67
N GLU A 66 5.31 -0.26 11.88
CA GLU A 66 5.60 -0.99 10.65
C GLU A 66 6.89 -1.79 10.84
N ILE A 67 6.88 -3.05 10.38
CA ILE A 67 8.05 -3.94 10.37
C ILE A 67 8.27 -4.35 8.91
N GLY A 68 9.37 -3.89 8.32
CA GLY A 68 9.64 -3.98 6.88
C GLY A 68 9.05 -2.78 6.14
N ARG A 69 9.88 -1.74 5.98
CA ARG A 69 9.58 -0.49 5.26
C ARG A 69 9.91 -0.60 3.78
N PHE A 70 11.02 -1.26 3.43
CA PHE A 70 11.58 -1.30 2.08
C PHE A 70 11.67 0.11 1.46
N THR A 71 11.00 0.38 0.35
CA THR A 71 10.95 1.72 -0.27
C THR A 71 9.85 2.63 0.29
N GLY A 72 9.02 2.15 1.22
CA GLY A 72 8.12 2.98 2.03
C GLY A 72 6.71 3.22 1.45
N LEU A 73 6.24 2.40 0.49
CA LEU A 73 4.88 2.56 -0.05
C LEU A 73 3.81 2.40 1.04
N SER A 74 3.90 1.34 1.85
CA SER A 74 2.99 1.09 2.98
C SER A 74 3.04 2.22 4.00
N THR A 75 4.24 2.67 4.36
CA THR A 75 4.46 3.78 5.30
C THR A 75 3.78 5.06 4.82
N LEU A 76 3.96 5.41 3.54
CA LEU A 76 3.36 6.60 2.93
C LEU A 76 1.84 6.55 2.98
N CYS A 77 1.24 5.41 2.59
CA CYS A 77 -0.21 5.26 2.60
C CYS A 77 -0.78 5.26 4.02
N MET A 78 -0.14 4.57 4.97
CA MET A 78 -0.54 4.62 6.37
C MET A 78 -0.46 6.05 6.93
N ALA A 79 0.59 6.81 6.59
CA ALA A 79 0.77 8.18 7.05
C ALA A 79 -0.36 9.11 6.59
N ARG A 80 -0.88 8.91 5.37
CA ARG A 80 -2.03 9.67 4.87
C ARG A 80 -3.34 9.40 5.61
N GLY A 81 -3.48 8.21 6.18
CA GLY A 81 -4.65 7.84 6.96
C GLY A 81 -4.60 8.36 8.41
N LEU A 82 -3.44 8.83 8.88
CA LEU A 82 -3.28 9.36 10.23
C LEU A 82 -3.83 10.78 10.35
N THR A 83 -4.15 11.16 11.59
CA THR A 83 -4.34 12.56 11.97
C THR A 83 -3.00 13.30 12.00
N ASP A 84 -3.02 14.64 11.98
CA ASP A 84 -1.82 15.48 11.98
C ASP A 84 -0.90 15.23 13.21
N ASP A 85 -1.47 14.80 14.34
CA ASP A 85 -0.75 14.42 15.56
C ASP A 85 -0.31 12.95 15.60
N GLY A 86 -0.63 12.19 14.55
CA GLY A 86 -0.32 10.78 14.39
C GLY A 86 1.17 10.53 14.14
N LYS A 87 1.64 9.33 14.50
CA LYS A 87 3.03 8.92 14.31
C LYS A 87 3.13 7.49 13.78
N ILE A 88 4.11 7.27 12.90
CA ILE A 88 4.52 5.94 12.45
C ILE A 88 5.95 5.68 12.92
N ILE A 89 6.16 4.51 13.50
CA ILE A 89 7.49 3.96 13.75
C ILE A 89 7.68 2.84 12.73
N SER A 90 8.66 2.99 11.84
CA SER A 90 9.04 1.94 10.89
C SER A 90 10.37 1.32 11.31
N ILE A 91 10.42 0.00 11.33
CA ILE A 91 11.62 -0.78 11.62
C ILE A 91 12.03 -1.51 10.35
N ASP A 92 13.26 -1.27 9.91
CA ASP A 92 13.86 -1.91 8.74
C ASP A 92 15.36 -2.13 9.01
N ASN A 93 15.96 -3.10 8.32
CA ASN A 93 17.37 -3.47 8.46
C ASN A 93 18.22 -3.17 7.21
N SER A 94 17.61 -2.58 6.18
CA SER A 94 18.27 -2.15 4.95
C SER A 94 19.07 -0.86 5.07
#